data_AF-R6YYW0-F1
#
_entry.id   AF-R6YYW0-F1
#
_cell.length_a   1.000
_cell.length_b   1.000
_cell.length_c   1.000
_cell.angle_alpha   90.00
_cell.angle_beta   90.00
_cell.angle_gamma   90.00
#
_symmetry.space_group_name_H-M   'P 1'
#
loop_
_entity.id
_entity.type
_entity.pdbx_description
1 polymer ?
#
loop_
_entity_poly.entity_id
_entity_poly.type
_entity_poly.pdbx_seq_one_letter_code
_entity_poly.pdbx_strand_id
1 'polypeptide(L)' 'MDPWRDKPLEKRPKNERKFSLKDPVDRRIFLLIGSFALGLLIIIIVLLCVFFIR' A
#
# COMPACT_ATOMS: atom_id res chain seq x y z
N MET A 1 -14.31 -12.81 38.92
CA MET A 1 -14.34 -13.41 37.57
C MET A 1 -14.53 -12.27 36.58
N ASP A 2 -13.59 -12.09 35.66
CA ASP A 2 -13.57 -10.92 34.77
C ASP A 2 -14.47 -11.20 33.54
N PRO A 3 -15.59 -10.48 33.35
CA PRO A 3 -16.59 -10.79 32.30
C PRO A 3 -16.05 -10.71 30.87
N TRP A 4 -14.86 -10.13 30.71
CA TRP A 4 -14.20 -9.88 29.44
C TRP A 4 -13.21 -10.97 29.05
N ARG A 5 -12.93 -11.93 29.95
CA ARG A 5 -11.95 -13.00 29.72
C ARG A 5 -12.42 -14.06 28.73
N ASP A 6 -13.75 -14.20 28.61
CA ASP A 6 -14.39 -15.30 27.87
C ASP A 6 -15.09 -14.86 26.58
N LYS A 7 -14.94 -13.59 26.17
CA LYS A 7 -15.45 -13.18 24.86
C LYS A 7 -14.64 -13.92 23.79
N PRO A 8 -15.26 -14.79 22.97
CA PRO A 8 -14.57 -15.36 21.85
C PRO A 8 -14.11 -14.20 20.99
N LEU A 9 -12.81 -14.07 20.78
CA LEU A 9 -12.23 -13.13 19.82
C LEU A 9 -13.03 -13.28 18.54
N GLU A 10 -13.86 -12.28 18.26
CA GLU A 10 -14.80 -12.26 17.15
C GLU A 10 -13.96 -12.55 15.91
N LYS A 11 -14.14 -13.75 15.34
CA LYS A 11 -13.30 -14.21 14.25
C LYS A 11 -13.60 -13.31 13.07
N ARG A 12 -12.71 -12.32 12.87
CA ARG A 12 -12.65 -11.39 11.76
C ARG A 12 -13.10 -12.10 10.47
N PRO A 13 -14.00 -11.50 9.66
CA PRO A 13 -14.60 -12.15 8.51
C PRO A 13 -13.52 -12.79 7.64
N LYS A 14 -13.65 -14.10 7.40
CA LYS A 14 -12.70 -14.92 6.63
C LYS A 14 -12.51 -14.47 5.18
N ASN A 15 -13.33 -13.53 4.71
CA ASN A 15 -13.42 -13.13 3.31
C ASN A 15 -12.74 -11.78 3.00
N GLU A 16 -12.04 -11.17 3.96
CA GLU A 16 -11.22 -10.00 3.68
C GLU A 16 -9.86 -10.44 3.14
N ARG A 17 -9.61 -10.21 1.84
CA ARG A 17 -8.29 -10.38 1.24
C ARG A 17 -7.32 -9.43 1.94
N LYS A 18 -6.55 -9.93 2.90
CA LYS A 18 -5.49 -9.16 3.55
C LYS A 18 -4.36 -8.97 2.53
N PHE A 19 -4.19 -7.74 2.07
CA PHE A 19 -3.05 -7.38 1.24
C PHE A 19 -1.77 -7.83 1.93
N SER A 20 -1.01 -8.70 1.28
CA SER A 20 0.18 -9.31 1.83
C SER A 20 1.28 -9.24 0.80
N LEU A 21 2.40 -8.60 1.14
CA LEU A 21 3.57 -8.54 0.25
C LEU A 21 4.21 -9.93 0.01
N LYS A 22 3.77 -10.96 0.76
CA LYS A 22 4.15 -12.36 0.52
C LYS A 22 3.42 -12.95 -0.70
N ASP A 23 2.25 -12.42 -1.04
CA ASP A 23 1.51 -12.87 -2.21
C ASP A 23 2.15 -12.29 -3.49
N PRO A 24 2.46 -13.14 -4.49
CA PRO A 24 3.16 -12.69 -5.70
C PRO A 24 2.33 -11.69 -6.52
N VAL A 25 1.00 -11.78 -6.44
CA VAL A 25 0.06 -10.85 -7.09
C VAL A 25 0.12 -9.48 -6.43
N ASP A 26 0.03 -9.42 -5.10
CA ASP A 26 0.07 -8.17 -4.34
C ASP A 26 1.43 -7.49 -4.46
N ARG A 27 2.53 -8.27 -4.47
CA ARG A 27 3.87 -7.77 -4.73
C ARG A 27 4.00 -7.14 -6.13
N ARG A 28 3.44 -7.78 -7.17
CA ARG A 28 3.46 -7.21 -8.54
C ARG A 28 2.66 -5.91 -8.60
N ILE A 29 1.47 -5.88 -8.00
CA ILE A 29 0.64 -4.68 -7.93
C ILE A 29 1.39 -3.55 -7.20
N PHE A 30 2.00 -3.84 -6.05
CA PHE A 30 2.81 -2.88 -5.31
C PHE A 30 3.96 -2.31 -6.14
N LEU A 31 4.70 -3.17 -6.84
CA LEU A 31 5.82 -2.75 -7.68
C LEU A 31 5.37 -1.90 -8.87
N LEU A 32 4.23 -2.24 -9.50
CA LEU A 32 3.66 -1.44 -10.60
C LEU A 32 3.24 -0.05 -10.11
N ILE A 33 2.53 0.02 -8.98
CA ILE A 33 2.11 1.30 -8.39
C ILE A 33 3.33 2.12 -7.96
N GLY A 34 4.31 1.48 -7.32
CA GLY A 34 5.55 2.13 -6.89
C GLY A 34 6.35 2.70 -8.05
N SER A 35 6.52 1.92 -9.13
CA SER A 35 7.21 2.39 -10.34
C SER A 35 6.50 3.56 -11.01
N PHE A 36 5.17 3.52 -11.06
CA PHE A 36 4.38 4.60 -11.65
C PHE A 36 4.49 5.89 -10.84
N ALA A 37 4.36 5.79 -9.50
CA ALA A 37 4.51 6.93 -8.60
C ALA A 37 5.91 7.55 -8.69
N LEU A 38 6.96 6.73 -8.74
CA LEU A 38 8.34 7.20 -8.88
C LEU A 38 8.55 7.89 -10.24
N GLY A 39 8.02 7.33 -11.32
CA GLY A 39 8.08 7.94 -12.66
C GLY A 39 7.40 9.32 -12.70
N LEU A 40 6.20 9.43 -12.12
CA LEU A 40 5.50 10.72 -12.01
C LEU A 40 6.30 11.74 -11.18
N LEU A 41 6.87 11.32 -10.06
CA LEU A 41 7.69 12.20 -9.23
C LEU A 41 8.89 12.75 -10.01
N ILE A 42 9.59 11.92 -10.77
CA ILE A 42 10.71 12.34 -11.61
C ILE A 42 10.25 13.36 -12.65
N ILE A 43 9.13 13.11 -13.33
CA ILE A 43 8.57 14.03 -14.32
C ILE A 43 8.29 15.41 -13.69
N ILE A 44 7.66 15.44 -12.51
CA ILE A 44 7.37 16.69 -11.79
C ILE A 44 8.67 17.43 -11.46
N ILE A 45 9.68 16.72 -10.95
CA ILE A 45 10.99 17.32 -10.64
C ILE A 45 11.62 17.91 -11.89
N VAL A 46 11.62 17.18 -13.01
CA VAL A 46 12.16 17.66 -14.29
C VAL A 46 11.43 18.92 -14.76
N LEU A 47 10.09 18.94 -14.68
CA LEU A 47 9.29 20.11 -15.06
C LEU A 47 9.61 21.32 -14.17
N LEU A 48 9.74 21.12 -12.86
CA LEU A 48 10.14 22.18 -11.93
C LEU A 48 11.55 22.68 -12.26
N CYS A 49 12.52 21.79 -12.47
CA CYS A 49 13.88 22.19 -12.84
C CYS A 49 13.90 23.02 -14.14
N VAL A 50 13.17 22.58 -15.19
CA VAL A 50 13.07 23.32 -16.45
C VAL A 50 12.41 24.68 -16.26
N PHE A 51 11.39 24.78 -15.40
CA PHE A 51 10.72 26.04 -15.07
C PHE A 51 11.61 27.01 -14.30
N PHE A 52 12.41 26.53 -13.33
CA PHE A 52 13.33 27.37 -12.55
C PHE A 52 14.58 27.82 -13.33
N ILE A 53 15.01 27.03 -14.31
CA ILE A 53 16.18 27.37 -15.15
C ILE A 53 15.81 28.40 -16.23
N ARG A 54 14.56 28.42 -16.69
CA ARG A 54 14.05 29.47 -17.57
C ARG A 54 13.68 30.72 -16.79
#